data_AF-A0A7T2W1X1-F1
#
_entry.id   AF-A0A7T2W1X1-F1
#
_cell.length_a   1.000
_cell.length_b   1.000
_cell.length_c   1.000
_cell.angle_alpha   90.00
_cell.angle_beta   90.00
_cell.angle_gamma   90.00
#
_symmetry.space_group_name_H-M   'P 1'
#
loop_
_entity.id
_entity.type
_entity.pdbx_description
1 polymer ?
#
loop_
_entity_poly.entity_id
_entity_poly.type
_entity_poly.pdbx_seq_one_letter_code
_entity_poly.pdbx_strand_id
1 'polypeptide(L)'
;MTVVAFKCPERHHQGQEQTAQHGTGPAFCVGCGHTWTAVAPTGTTQLECPACKALKGHWKFEFYPSEGQMVRECNCGNQLFYLTTEGHLCANCGIYQRY
;
A
#
# COMPACT_ATOMS: atom_id res chain seq x y z
N MET A 1 7.79 -20.58 -11.26
CA MET A 1 7.16 -19.24 -11.25
C MET A 1 8.20 -18.24 -11.71
N THR A 2 8.04 -17.66 -12.90
CA THR A 2 8.93 -16.62 -13.40
C THR A 2 8.39 -15.29 -12.92
N VAL A 3 9.14 -14.59 -12.07
CA VAL A 3 8.78 -13.25 -11.60
C VAL A 3 9.28 -12.25 -12.64
N VAL A 4 8.36 -11.59 -13.35
CA VAL A 4 8.69 -10.40 -14.12
C VAL A 4 8.87 -9.26 -13.12
N ALA A 5 10.11 -8.85 -12.89
CA ALA A 5 10.39 -7.72 -12.02
C ALA A 5 9.90 -6.43 -12.68
N PHE A 6 8.71 -5.97 -12.29
CA PHE A 6 8.36 -4.57 -12.47
C PHE A 6 9.20 -3.80 -11.46
N LYS A 7 10.31 -3.22 -11.94
CA LYS A 7 11.06 -2.27 -11.13
C LYS A 7 10.12 -1.11 -10.82
N CYS A 8 9.84 -0.87 -9.54
CA CYS A 8 9.25 0.41 -9.14
C CYS A 8 10.11 1.49 -9.82
N PRO A 9 9.53 2.33 -10.69
CA PRO A 9 10.32 3.12 -11.64
C PRO A 9 11.41 3.90 -10.90
N GLU A 10 12.67 3.62 -11.23
CA GLU A 10 13.78 4.41 -10.72
C GLU A 10 13.71 5.79 -11.37
N ARG A 11 13.63 6.79 -10.49
CA ARG A 11 13.54 8.22 -10.76
C ARG A 11 14.50 8.68 -11.87
N HIS A 12 13.96 9.02 -13.04
CA HIS A 12 14.68 9.81 -14.04
C HIS A 12 13.79 10.94 -14.56
N HIS A 13 13.70 12.04 -13.81
CA HIS A 13 13.34 13.33 -14.39
C HIS A 13 14.19 14.45 -13.78
N GLN A 14 15.05 15.02 -14.63
CA GLN A 14 15.76 16.28 -14.43
C GLN A 14 14.75 17.42 -14.53
N GLY A 15 14.66 18.29 -13.51
CA GLY A 15 14.14 19.64 -13.69
C GLY A 15 12.80 20.03 -13.05
N GLN A 16 12.25 19.25 -12.11
CA GLN A 16 11.17 19.72 -11.23
C GLN A 16 11.53 19.34 -9.79
N GLU A 17 11.33 20.28 -8.86
CA GLU A 17 11.52 20.08 -7.42
C GLU A 17 10.73 18.83 -7.01
N GLN A 18 11.45 17.72 -6.85
CA GLN A 18 10.84 16.41 -6.65
C GLN A 18 10.15 16.43 -5.29
N THR A 19 8.82 16.58 -5.28
CA THR A 19 8.05 16.15 -4.11
C THR A 19 8.31 14.65 -3.98
N ALA A 20 9.21 14.26 -3.07
CA ALA A 20 9.45 12.85 -2.79
C ALA A 20 8.09 12.18 -2.53
N GLN A 21 7.88 10.96 -3.04
CA GLN A 21 6.61 10.29 -2.83
C GLN A 21 6.48 9.93 -1.33
N HIS A 22 5.41 10.40 -0.69
CA HIS A 22 5.12 10.10 0.71
C HIS A 22 3.84 9.27 0.80
N GLY A 23 3.81 8.34 1.76
CA GLY A 23 2.57 7.75 2.23
C GLY A 23 1.89 8.71 3.20
N THR A 24 0.57 8.84 3.10
CA THR A 24 -0.26 9.64 4.00
C THR A 24 -1.46 8.81 4.43
N GLY A 25 -1.75 8.72 5.74
CA GLY A 25 -2.87 7.90 6.18
C GLY A 25 -2.95 7.68 7.68
N PRO A 26 -3.97 6.93 8.13
CA PRO A 26 -4.16 6.60 9.53
C PRO A 26 -3.07 5.63 10.03
N ALA A 27 -2.53 5.92 11.20
CA ALA A 27 -1.56 5.12 11.92
C ALA A 27 -2.03 4.85 13.35
N PHE A 28 -1.49 3.80 13.97
CA PHE A 28 -1.76 3.41 15.35
C PHE A 28 -0.50 2.88 16.03
N CYS A 29 -0.41 3.02 17.35
CA CYS A 29 0.68 2.47 18.14
C CYS A 29 0.28 1.13 18.75
N VAL A 30 1.06 0.07 18.50
CA VAL A 30 0.84 -1.25 19.12
C VAL A 30 1.13 -1.26 20.62
N GLY A 31 1.86 -0.26 21.14
CA GLY A 31 2.21 -0.17 22.55
C GLY A 31 1.13 0.50 23.42
N CYS A 32 0.71 1.70 23.04
CA CYS A 32 -0.24 2.49 23.83
C CYS A 32 -1.64 2.62 23.21
N GLY A 33 -1.87 2.07 22.01
CA GLY A 33 -3.16 2.15 21.31
C GLY A 33 -3.49 3.51 20.70
N HIS A 34 -2.63 4.52 20.86
CA HIS A 34 -2.87 5.85 20.29
C HIS A 34 -2.97 5.79 18.76
N THR A 35 -3.90 6.55 18.17
CA THR A 35 -4.11 6.63 16.72
C THR A 35 -3.91 8.07 16.23
N TRP A 36 -3.32 8.24 15.05
CA TRP A 36 -3.05 9.56 14.45
C TRP A 36 -3.00 9.48 12.92
N THR A 37 -2.99 10.64 12.25
CA THR A 37 -2.70 10.71 10.80
C THR A 37 -1.20 10.96 10.62
N ALA A 38 -0.52 10.08 9.89
CA ALA A 38 0.91 10.15 9.64
C ALA A 38 1.20 10.52 8.18
N VAL A 39 2.37 11.14 7.98
CA VAL A 39 3.01 11.35 6.68
C VAL A 39 4.44 10.86 6.80
N ALA A 40 4.88 9.97 5.91
CA ALA A 40 6.25 9.49 5.90
C ALA A 40 6.68 9.11 4.47
N PRO A 41 7.99 9.03 4.18
CA PRO A 41 8.48 8.55 2.89
C PRO A 41 7.89 7.18 2.51
N THR A 42 7.68 6.96 1.22
CA THR A 42 7.18 5.66 0.73
C THR A 42 8.14 4.54 1.14
N GLY A 43 7.60 3.44 1.67
CA GLY A 43 8.36 2.31 2.20
C GLY A 43 8.66 2.39 3.71
N THR A 44 8.33 3.48 4.39
CA THR A 44 8.35 3.53 5.86
C THR A 44 7.27 2.62 6.43
N THR A 45 7.67 1.58 7.17
CA THR A 45 6.75 0.59 7.79
C THR A 45 6.54 0.81 9.29
N GLN A 46 7.41 1.61 9.93
CA GLN A 46 7.34 1.94 11.35
C GLN A 46 7.38 3.45 11.55
N LEU A 47 6.59 3.92 12.52
CA LEU A 47 6.41 5.33 12.82
C LEU A 47 6.68 5.58 14.31
N GLU A 48 7.21 6.74 14.65
CA GLU A 48 7.31 7.16 16.05
C GLU A 48 5.91 7.55 16.56
N CYS A 49 5.51 7.02 17.70
CA CYS A 49 4.24 7.37 18.31
C CYS A 49 4.32 8.76 18.96
N PRO A 50 3.46 9.73 18.60
CA PRO A 50 3.51 11.07 19.18
C PRO A 50 3.14 11.09 20.67
N ALA A 51 2.41 10.09 21.17
CA ALA A 51 1.97 10.00 22.57
C ALA A 51 3.01 9.38 23.50
N CYS A 52 3.57 8.20 23.17
CA CYS A 52 4.52 7.49 24.02
C CYS A 52 5.98 7.59 23.56
N LYS A 53 6.24 8.24 22.42
CA LYS A 53 7.57 8.45 21.80
C LYS A 53 8.33 7.18 21.43
N ALA A 54 7.68 6.03 21.50
CA ALA A 54 8.26 4.77 21.05
C ALA A 54 8.11 4.60 19.54
N LEU A 55 9.12 4.00 18.89
CA LEU A 55 9.07 3.55 17.49
C LEU A 55 8.25 2.24 17.39
N LYS A 56 6.94 2.36 17.60
CA LYS A 56 5.96 1.26 17.64
C LYS A 56 4.67 1.62 16.89
N GLY A 57 4.71 2.67 16.09
CA GLY A 57 3.62 3.06 15.22
C GLY A 57 3.62 2.24 13.95
N HIS A 58 2.44 1.82 13.51
CA HIS A 58 2.21 1.17 12.23
C HIS A 58 1.06 1.87 11.52
N TRP A 59 1.03 1.79 10.20
CA TRP A 59 -0.14 2.22 9.45
C TRP A 59 -1.32 1.29 9.76
N LYS A 60 -2.52 1.85 9.86
CA LYS A 60 -3.74 1.06 10.09
C LYS A 60 -4.11 0.22 8.86
N PHE A 61 -3.91 0.81 7.68
CA PHE A 61 -3.95 0.15 6.37
C PHE A 61 -2.92 0.86 5.49
N GLU A 62 -1.79 0.21 5.24
CA GLU A 62 -0.62 0.86 4.62
C GLU A 62 -0.95 1.52 3.29
N PHE A 63 -1.72 0.84 2.42
CA PHE A 63 -2.11 1.34 1.11
C PHE A 63 -3.49 0.77 0.74
N TYR A 64 -4.56 1.53 0.99
CA TYR A 64 -5.94 1.15 0.62
C TYR A 64 -6.56 2.24 -0.27
N PRO A 65 -7.37 1.89 -1.28
CA PRO A 65 -8.09 2.86 -2.10
C PRO A 65 -8.96 3.80 -1.27
N SER A 66 -9.08 5.06 -1.68
CA SER A 66 -9.96 6.01 -0.98
C SER A 66 -11.44 5.60 -1.10
N GLU A 67 -12.26 6.01 -0.14
CA GLU A 67 -13.71 5.79 -0.22
C GLU A 67 -14.27 6.36 -1.52
N GLY A 68 -15.13 5.57 -2.20
CA GLY A 68 -15.73 5.94 -3.48
C GLY A 68 -14.86 5.64 -4.72
N GLN A 69 -13.60 5.26 -4.55
CA GLN A 69 -12.79 4.79 -5.67
C GLN A 69 -13.30 3.42 -6.14
N MET A 70 -13.45 3.25 -7.46
CA MET A 70 -13.79 1.94 -8.02
C MET A 70 -12.65 0.97 -7.75
N VAL A 71 -12.95 -0.06 -6.96
CA VAL A 71 -12.06 -1.18 -6.69
C VAL A 71 -12.56 -2.42 -7.40
N ARG A 72 -11.63 -3.27 -7.79
CA ARG A 72 -12.00 -4.56 -8.39
C ARG A 72 -12.18 -5.59 -7.29
N GLU A 73 -13.31 -6.27 -7.35
CA GLU A 73 -13.63 -7.37 -6.45
C GLU A 73 -13.94 -8.62 -7.28
N CYS A 74 -13.36 -9.75 -6.91
CA CYS A 74 -13.72 -11.04 -7.48
C CYS A 74 -15.10 -11.46 -6.95
N ASN A 75 -15.86 -12.28 -7.69
CA ASN A 75 -17.14 -12.84 -7.20
C ASN A 75 -17.00 -13.66 -5.89
N CYS A 76 -15.79 -14.00 -5.46
CA CYS A 76 -15.53 -14.60 -4.15
C CYS A 76 -15.31 -13.58 -3.01
N GLY A 77 -15.47 -12.28 -3.27
CA GLY A 77 -15.29 -11.18 -2.31
C GLY A 77 -13.84 -10.71 -2.11
N ASN A 78 -12.87 -11.28 -2.85
CA ASN A 78 -11.45 -10.92 -2.69
C ASN A 78 -11.03 -9.78 -3.63
N GLN A 79 -10.20 -8.86 -3.14
CA GLN A 79 -9.67 -7.71 -3.87
C GLN A 79 -8.16 -7.83 -4.20
N LEU A 80 -7.48 -8.88 -3.71
CA LEU A 80 -6.06 -9.12 -3.99
C LEU A 80 -5.86 -10.00 -5.24
N PHE A 81 -5.14 -9.48 -6.24
CA PHE A 81 -4.86 -10.19 -7.49
C PHE A 81 -3.36 -10.29 -7.79
N TYR A 82 -2.92 -11.43 -8.31
CA TYR A 82 -1.64 -11.51 -9.01
C TYR A 82 -1.84 -11.06 -10.46
N LEU A 83 -1.02 -10.11 -10.91
CA LEU A 83 -1.00 -9.69 -12.31
C LEU A 83 -0.11 -10.65 -13.10
N THR A 84 -0.69 -11.43 -14.00
CA THR A 84 0.04 -12.33 -14.89
C THR A 84 -0.17 -11.92 -16.35
N THR A 85 0.60 -12.51 -17.26
CA THR A 85 0.44 -12.30 -18.71
C THR A 85 -0.90 -12.82 -19.24
N GLU A 86 -1.61 -13.69 -18.51
CA GLU A 86 -2.88 -14.30 -18.92
C GLU A 86 -4.11 -13.56 -18.36
N GLY A 87 -3.89 -12.66 -17.41
CA GLY A 87 -4.92 -11.87 -16.74
C GLY A 87 -4.65 -11.65 -15.26
N HIS A 88 -5.71 -11.37 -14.51
CA HIS A 88 -5.64 -11.09 -13.08
C HIS A 88 -6.07 -12.34 -12.34
N LEU A 89 -5.13 -13.04 -11.72
CA LEU A 89 -5.39 -14.25 -10.95
C LEU A 89 -5.82 -13.86 -9.54
N CYS A 90 -7.04 -14.24 -9.14
CA CYS A 90 -7.52 -13.98 -7.79
C CYS A 90 -6.68 -14.77 -6.77
N ALA A 91 -6.07 -14.08 -5.80
CA ALA A 91 -5.23 -14.72 -4.77
C ALA A 91 -6.02 -15.67 -3.84
N ASN A 92 -7.33 -15.48 -3.71
CA ASN A 92 -8.21 -16.35 -2.91
C ASN A 92 -8.69 -17.61 -3.65
N CYS A 93 -9.41 -17.46 -4.78
CA CYS A 93 -10.07 -18.60 -5.46
C CYS A 93 -9.32 -19.15 -6.69
N GLY A 94 -8.22 -18.54 -7.12
CA GLY A 94 -7.43 -19.03 -8.26
C GLY A 94 -8.11 -18.87 -9.64
N ILE A 95 -9.21 -18.13 -9.73
CA ILE A 95 -9.89 -17.86 -11.00
C ILE A 95 -9.26 -16.64 -11.69
N TYR A 96 -8.99 -16.78 -12.98
CA TYR A 96 -8.54 -15.69 -13.84
C TYR A 96 -9.69 -14.74 -14.21
N GLN A 97 -9.44 -13.45 -14.07
CA GLN A 97 -10.37 -12.38 -14.44
C GLN A 97 -9.76 -11.52 -15.56
N ARG A 98 -10.56 -11.21 -16.59
CA ARG A 98 -10.18 -10.39 -17.76
C ARG A 98 -11.06 -9.13 -17.85
N TYR A 99 -10.62 -8.14 -18.62
CA TYR A 99 -11.43 -6.98 -18.99
C TYR A 99 -12.38 -7.35 -20.12
#